data_AF-A0A3B4F418-F1
#
_entry.id   AF-A0A3B4F418-F1
#
_cell.length_a   1.000
_cell.length_b   1.000
_cell.length_c   1.000
_cell.angle_alpha   90.00
_cell.angle_beta   90.00
_cell.angle_gamma   90.00
#
_symmetry.space_group_name_H-M   'P 1'
#
loop_
_entity.id
_entity.type
_entity.pdbx_description
1 polymer ?
#
loop_
_entity_poly.entity_id
_entity_poly.type
_entity_poly.pdbx_seq_one_letter_code
_entity_poly.pdbx_strand_id
1 'polypeptide(L)'
;VFQFFCPPLSVLGSVANSHFLEEMLPGNLERECYEERCSLEEATEIFQTQEKTMEFWYRYTNLNPCGTNPCLNGGMCTLDRGDFTCLCPPQYQGKICNTVVLECHYRNGGCMQYCRDLAGGAGVQCGCADGYFLESDRQSCSKTGNTPRTHIVLVLLHIILQ
;
A
#
# COMPACT_ATOMS: atom_id res chain seq x y z
N VAL A 1 46.92 0.54 4.94
CA VAL A 1 45.85 -0.07 4.12
C VAL A 1 45.32 -1.28 4.90
N PHE A 2 44.91 -1.06 6.16
CA PHE A 2 43.52 -0.81 6.63
C PHE A 2 42.59 -1.94 6.18
N GLN A 3 42.06 -2.84 7.03
CA GLN A 3 42.01 -2.92 8.48
C GLN A 3 41.69 -4.39 8.84
N PHE A 4 42.53 -5.03 9.68
CA PHE A 4 42.19 -6.30 10.35
C PHE A 4 41.10 -6.03 11.38
N PHE A 5 40.08 -6.90 11.50
CA PHE A 5 39.49 -7.38 12.77
C PHE A 5 38.18 -8.15 12.51
N CYS A 6 38.23 -9.48 12.53
CA CYS A 6 37.29 -10.22 13.35
C CYS A 6 38.11 -10.89 14.48
N PRO A 7 38.21 -10.32 15.69
CA PRO A 7 38.62 -11.05 16.88
C PRO A 7 37.37 -11.57 17.59
N PRO A 8 37.51 -12.63 18.40
CA PRO A 8 36.49 -13.63 18.63
C PRO A 8 35.39 -13.08 19.52
N LEU A 9 34.11 -13.37 19.24
CA LEU A 9 33.02 -13.59 20.20
C LEU A 9 31.64 -13.59 19.51
N SER A 10 31.24 -14.71 18.90
CA SER A 10 29.81 -15.07 18.80
C SER A 10 29.52 -16.54 18.45
N VAL A 11 30.49 -17.41 18.15
CA VAL A 11 30.19 -18.83 17.87
C VAL A 11 30.20 -19.67 19.16
N LEU A 12 29.21 -19.46 20.02
CA LEU A 12 28.73 -20.51 20.92
C LEU A 12 27.85 -21.46 20.09
N GLY A 13 28.49 -22.37 19.36
CA GLY A 13 27.85 -23.30 18.43
C GLY A 13 28.73 -24.49 18.08
N SER A 14 29.28 -25.16 19.10
CA SER A 14 29.79 -26.55 19.13
C SER A 14 30.45 -27.19 17.89
N VAL A 15 31.77 -27.41 18.04
CA VAL A 15 32.62 -28.61 17.74
C VAL A 15 33.81 -28.29 16.82
N ALA A 16 35.02 -28.58 17.35
CA ALA A 16 36.31 -28.36 16.70
C ALA A 16 36.66 -29.43 15.65
N ASN A 17 36.87 -29.01 14.40
CA ASN A 17 37.94 -29.43 13.47
C ASN A 17 37.72 -28.73 12.11
N SER A 18 38.78 -28.21 11.47
CA SER A 18 38.79 -27.50 10.14
C SER A 18 38.47 -25.98 10.10
N HIS A 19 37.79 -25.42 11.08
CA HIS A 19 37.19 -24.07 11.01
C HIS A 19 38.13 -22.87 10.75
N PHE A 20 39.42 -22.91 11.14
CA PHE A 20 40.29 -21.72 11.08
C PHE A 20 40.70 -21.31 9.65
N LEU A 21 40.82 -22.28 8.73
CA LEU A 21 41.23 -21.99 7.34
C LEU A 21 40.06 -21.58 6.46
N GLU A 22 38.84 -21.97 6.85
CA GLU A 22 37.59 -21.63 6.16
C GLU A 22 37.29 -20.14 6.24
N GLU A 23 37.51 -19.54 7.42
CA GLU A 23 37.46 -18.10 7.67
C GLU A 23 38.51 -17.28 6.88
N MET A 24 39.53 -17.93 6.29
CA MET A 24 40.51 -17.27 5.42
C MET A 24 40.12 -17.29 3.94
N LEU A 25 39.10 -18.07 3.57
CA LEU A 25 38.57 -18.09 2.21
C LEU A 25 37.67 -16.88 1.98
N PRO A 26 37.60 -16.35 0.75
CA PRO A 26 36.63 -15.31 0.44
C PRO A 26 35.21 -15.84 0.62
N GLY A 27 34.33 -15.01 1.20
CA GLY A 27 32.92 -15.34 1.42
C GLY A 27 32.23 -15.86 0.15
N ASN A 28 31.49 -16.96 0.28
CA ASN A 28 30.82 -17.62 -0.82
C ASN A 28 29.36 -17.95 -0.43
N LEU A 29 28.40 -17.42 -1.18
CA LEU A 29 26.98 -17.58 -0.87
C LEU A 29 26.52 -19.05 -0.84
N GLU A 30 27.01 -19.87 -1.76
CA GLU A 30 26.60 -21.28 -1.85
C GLU A 30 27.12 -22.05 -0.64
N ARG A 31 28.43 -21.97 -0.38
CA ARG A 31 29.07 -22.70 0.72
C ARG A 31 28.53 -22.28 2.08
N GLU A 32 28.54 -20.97 2.38
CA GLU A 32 28.27 -20.48 3.73
C GLU A 32 26.77 -20.48 4.07
N CYS A 33 25.91 -20.16 3.10
CA CYS A 33 24.49 -19.91 3.37
C CYS A 33 23.52 -20.96 2.81
N TYR A 34 23.85 -21.68 1.72
CA TYR A 34 22.95 -22.69 1.14
C TYR A 34 23.36 -24.13 1.49
N GLU A 35 24.65 -24.43 1.46
CA GLU A 35 25.20 -25.71 1.95
C GLU A 35 25.23 -25.73 3.49
N GLU A 36 25.48 -24.56 4.10
CA GLU A 36 25.50 -24.35 5.54
C GLU A 36 24.52 -23.27 6.02
N ARG A 37 24.60 -22.90 7.31
CA ARG A 37 23.76 -21.85 7.90
C ARG A 37 24.61 -20.64 8.31
N CYS A 38 24.55 -19.59 7.50
CA CYS A 38 25.32 -18.38 7.76
C CYS A 38 24.65 -17.41 8.75
N SER A 39 25.49 -16.59 9.38
CA SER A 39 25.16 -15.42 10.19
C SER A 39 24.97 -14.17 9.32
N LEU A 40 24.44 -13.09 9.91
CA LEU A 40 24.31 -11.81 9.21
C LEU A 40 25.68 -11.19 8.88
N GLU A 41 26.70 -11.47 9.69
CA GLU A 41 28.07 -10.97 9.49
C GLU A 41 28.67 -11.56 8.21
N GLU A 42 28.62 -12.88 8.05
CA GLU A 42 29.07 -13.59 6.85
C GLU A 42 28.30 -13.15 5.59
N ALA A 43 26.97 -13.00 5.69
CA ALA A 43 26.17 -12.46 4.58
C ALA A 43 26.59 -11.03 4.21
N THR A 44 26.96 -10.21 5.19
CA THR A 44 27.43 -8.83 4.95
C THR A 44 28.77 -8.81 4.20
N GLU A 45 29.66 -9.76 4.50
CA GLU A 45 30.94 -9.91 3.80
C GLU A 45 30.75 -10.30 2.33
N ILE A 46 29.75 -11.14 2.04
CA ILE A 46 29.41 -11.56 0.66
C ILE A 46 28.83 -10.40 -0.16
N PHE A 47 27.84 -9.69 0.38
CA PHE A 47 27.08 -8.69 -0.39
C PHE A 47 27.66 -7.27 -0.33
N GLN A 48 28.57 -6.99 0.62
CA GLN A 48 29.35 -5.75 0.81
C GLN A 48 28.54 -4.48 1.09
N THR A 49 27.27 -4.45 0.73
CA THR A 49 26.35 -3.34 0.98
C THR A 49 25.20 -3.80 1.86
N GLN A 50 24.77 -2.90 2.74
CA GLN A 50 23.65 -3.15 3.64
C GLN A 50 22.36 -3.48 2.88
N GLU A 51 22.10 -2.79 1.76
CA GLU A 51 20.89 -2.99 0.95
C GLU A 51 20.79 -4.42 0.41
N LYS A 52 21.84 -4.91 -0.26
CA LYS A 52 21.86 -6.26 -0.84
C LYS A 52 21.88 -7.35 0.24
N THR A 53 22.62 -7.12 1.32
CA THR A 53 22.66 -8.03 2.47
C THR A 53 21.27 -8.23 3.06
N MET A 54 20.54 -7.14 3.29
CA MET A 54 19.21 -7.21 3.88
C MET A 54 18.19 -7.81 2.91
N GLU A 55 18.26 -7.51 1.62
CA GLU A 55 17.41 -8.14 0.61
C GLU A 55 17.56 -9.67 0.61
N PHE A 56 18.80 -10.16 0.63
CA PHE A 56 19.10 -11.58 0.80
C PHE A 56 18.57 -12.10 2.14
N TRP A 57 18.90 -11.43 3.25
CA TRP A 57 18.60 -11.89 4.60
C TRP A 57 17.11 -12.05 4.85
N TYR A 58 16.27 -11.14 4.33
CA TYR A 58 14.81 -11.24 4.41
C TYR A 58 14.26 -12.48 3.72
N ARG A 59 14.84 -12.85 2.57
CA ARG A 59 14.47 -14.09 1.87
C ARG A 59 15.02 -15.31 2.61
N TYR A 60 16.27 -15.27 3.03
CA TYR A 60 16.98 -16.36 3.68
C TYR A 60 16.33 -16.81 5.00
N THR A 61 15.88 -15.85 5.81
CA THR A 61 15.21 -16.10 7.11
C THR A 61 13.69 -16.26 7.00
N ASN A 62 13.12 -16.22 5.79
CA ASN A 62 11.68 -16.19 5.55
C ASN A 62 10.95 -15.04 6.26
N LEU A 63 11.64 -13.91 6.49
CA LEU A 63 11.08 -12.71 7.12
C LEU A 63 10.62 -11.68 6.09
N ASN A 64 10.64 -11.98 4.79
CA ASN A 64 10.28 -11.04 3.73
C ASN A 64 8.80 -10.59 3.84
N PRO A 65 8.51 -9.35 4.29
CA PRO A 65 7.14 -8.86 4.42
C PRO A 65 6.41 -8.75 3.08
N CYS A 66 7.13 -8.66 1.96
CA CYS A 66 6.54 -8.65 0.62
C CYS A 66 6.27 -10.06 0.05
N GLY A 67 6.57 -11.14 0.77
CA GLY A 67 6.41 -12.51 0.27
C GLY A 67 4.98 -12.85 -0.17
N THR A 68 3.97 -12.33 0.52
CA THR A 68 2.55 -12.50 0.17
C THR A 68 1.91 -11.25 -0.43
N ASN A 69 2.70 -10.21 -0.72
CA ASN A 69 2.25 -8.85 -1.06
C ASN A 69 1.11 -8.32 -0.15
N PRO A 70 1.43 -7.57 0.93
CA PRO A 70 0.44 -6.99 1.82
C PRO A 70 -0.34 -5.81 1.24
N CYS A 71 0.06 -5.29 0.06
CA CYS A 71 -0.55 -4.12 -0.55
C CYS A 71 -1.86 -4.48 -1.25
N LEU A 72 -2.92 -3.70 -0.97
CA LEU A 72 -4.24 -3.89 -1.56
C LEU A 72 -4.40 -3.10 -2.87
N ASN A 73 -5.52 -3.35 -3.57
CA ASN A 73 -5.98 -2.57 -4.72
C ASN A 73 -4.95 -2.43 -5.86
N GLY A 74 -4.09 -3.44 -6.04
CA GLY A 74 -3.05 -3.45 -7.06
C GLY A 74 -1.78 -2.68 -6.68
N GLY A 75 -1.59 -2.37 -5.39
CA GLY A 75 -0.35 -1.79 -4.89
C GLY A 75 0.85 -2.72 -5.02
N MET A 76 2.02 -2.14 -5.25
CA MET A 76 3.28 -2.85 -5.37
C MET A 76 4.07 -2.78 -4.07
N CYS A 77 4.46 -3.93 -3.53
CA CYS A 77 5.26 -4.01 -2.31
C CYS A 77 6.75 -3.86 -2.62
N THR A 78 7.43 -2.98 -1.91
CA THR A 78 8.88 -2.77 -1.97
C THR A 78 9.46 -2.84 -0.57
N LEU A 79 10.62 -3.48 -0.41
CA LEU A 79 11.35 -3.46 0.85
C LEU A 79 12.01 -2.10 1.04
N ASP A 80 11.86 -1.49 2.22
CA ASP A 80 12.53 -0.24 2.60
C ASP A 80 13.07 -0.35 4.02
N ARG A 81 14.40 -0.31 4.18
CA ARG A 81 15.12 -0.27 5.47
C ARG A 81 14.62 -1.23 6.54
N GLY A 82 14.16 -2.40 6.09
CA GLY A 82 13.71 -3.48 6.95
C GLY A 82 12.24 -3.48 7.37
N ASP A 83 11.44 -2.59 6.79
CA ASP A 83 9.99 -2.73 6.69
C ASP A 83 9.59 -2.89 5.21
N PHE A 84 8.30 -3.03 4.93
CA PHE A 84 7.76 -2.89 3.60
C PHE A 84 7.09 -1.52 3.41
N THR A 85 7.14 -1.04 2.18
CA THR A 85 6.38 0.10 1.70
C THR A 85 5.50 -0.34 0.53
N CYS A 86 4.26 0.14 0.49
CA CYS A 86 3.37 -0.05 -0.65
C CYS A 86 3.37 1.17 -1.55
N LEU A 87 3.70 0.96 -2.82
CA LEU A 87 3.49 1.95 -3.88
C LEU A 87 2.06 1.81 -4.38
N CYS A 88 1.23 2.78 -3.98
CA CYS A 88 -0.20 2.77 -4.29
C CYS A 88 -0.49 3.35 -5.67
N PRO A 89 -1.47 2.78 -6.40
CA PRO A 89 -2.01 3.44 -7.58
C PRO A 89 -2.65 4.79 -7.20
N PRO A 90 -2.75 5.75 -8.13
CA PRO A 90 -3.21 7.11 -7.82
C PRO A 90 -4.60 7.20 -7.16
N GLN A 91 -5.46 6.20 -7.36
CA GLN A 91 -6.81 6.14 -6.79
C GLN A 91 -6.85 5.61 -5.34
N TYR A 92 -5.70 5.24 -4.78
CA TYR A 92 -5.60 4.63 -3.45
C TYR A 92 -4.47 5.22 -2.62
N GLN A 93 -4.65 5.19 -1.31
CA GLN A 93 -3.72 5.71 -0.32
C GLN A 93 -3.72 4.86 0.95
N GLY A 94 -2.84 5.21 1.89
CA GLY A 94 -2.63 4.48 3.15
C GLY A 94 -1.46 3.49 3.07
N LYS A 95 -0.99 2.99 4.22
CA LYS A 95 0.21 2.13 4.32
C LYS A 95 0.13 0.89 3.40
N ILE A 96 -1.08 0.36 3.21
CA ILE A 96 -1.34 -0.83 2.39
C ILE A 96 -2.30 -0.54 1.23
N CYS A 97 -2.45 0.73 0.81
CA CYS A 97 -3.35 1.12 -0.28
C CYS A 97 -4.82 0.74 -0.06
N ASN A 98 -5.28 0.72 1.20
CA ASN A 98 -6.63 0.31 1.58
C ASN A 98 -7.66 1.43 1.51
N THR A 99 -7.22 2.69 1.42
CA THR A 99 -8.12 3.84 1.39
C THR A 99 -8.27 4.35 -0.03
N VAL A 100 -9.50 4.53 -0.49
CA VAL A 100 -9.77 5.16 -1.79
C VAL A 100 -9.54 6.66 -1.70
N VAL A 101 -8.88 7.23 -2.70
CA VAL A 101 -8.76 8.68 -2.88
C VAL A 101 -10.04 9.19 -3.58
N LEU A 102 -10.72 10.14 -2.94
CA LEU A 102 -11.95 10.75 -3.44
C LEU A 102 -11.69 12.21 -3.82
N GLU A 103 -11.14 12.40 -5.00
CA GLU A 103 -10.92 13.71 -5.64
C GLU A 103 -11.81 13.81 -6.88
N CYS A 104 -12.15 15.02 -7.35
CA CYS A 104 -13.02 15.11 -8.53
C CYS A 104 -12.42 14.43 -9.77
N HIS A 105 -11.09 14.44 -9.89
CA HIS A 105 -10.39 13.71 -10.95
C HIS A 105 -10.51 12.18 -10.82
N TYR A 106 -10.66 11.65 -9.60
CA TYR A 106 -10.72 10.22 -9.32
C TYR A 106 -12.10 9.80 -8.82
N ARG A 107 -12.82 9.00 -9.60
CA ARG A 107 -14.19 8.55 -9.28
C ARG A 107 -15.16 9.71 -9.02
N ASN A 108 -14.93 10.87 -9.62
CA ASN A 108 -15.76 12.07 -9.46
C ASN A 108 -15.92 12.49 -7.99
N GLY A 109 -14.92 12.24 -7.14
CA GLY A 109 -15.00 12.52 -5.70
C GLY A 109 -16.04 11.68 -4.95
N GLY A 110 -16.56 10.63 -5.57
CA GLY A 110 -17.74 9.90 -5.07
C GLY A 110 -19.07 10.61 -5.31
N CYS A 111 -19.07 11.76 -5.98
CA CYS A 111 -20.29 12.49 -6.32
C CYS A 111 -21.06 11.78 -7.45
N MET A 112 -22.38 11.70 -7.30
CA MET A 112 -23.25 11.13 -8.34
C MET A 112 -23.31 12.00 -9.60
N GLN A 113 -23.27 13.32 -9.44
CA GLN A 113 -23.37 14.28 -10.55
C GLN A 113 -22.17 15.23 -10.57
N TYR A 114 -22.29 16.42 -10.00
CA TYR A 114 -21.24 17.42 -10.07
C TYR A 114 -20.29 17.31 -8.88
N CYS A 115 -18.99 17.51 -9.14
CA CYS A 115 -17.94 17.53 -8.13
C CYS A 115 -17.15 18.84 -8.23
N ARG A 116 -16.75 19.39 -7.08
CA ARG A 116 -15.81 20.52 -6.98
C ARG A 116 -14.77 20.24 -5.90
N ASP A 117 -13.50 20.42 -6.22
CA ASP A 117 -12.43 20.31 -5.24
C ASP A 117 -12.46 21.52 -4.29
N LEU A 118 -12.36 21.27 -2.98
CA LEU A 118 -12.27 22.33 -1.98
C LEU A 118 -10.82 22.79 -1.83
N ALA A 119 -10.64 24.11 -1.74
CA ALA A 119 -9.32 24.71 -1.58
C ALA A 119 -8.61 24.18 -0.33
N GLY A 120 -7.30 23.96 -0.44
CA GLY A 120 -6.47 23.48 0.66
C GLY A 120 -6.57 21.98 0.94
N GLY A 121 -7.12 21.17 0.01
CA GLY A 121 -7.20 19.72 0.18
C GLY A 121 -8.22 19.29 1.24
N ALA A 122 -9.20 20.15 1.56
CA ALA A 122 -10.25 19.87 2.54
C ALA A 122 -11.30 18.83 2.06
N GLY A 123 -11.08 18.21 0.90
CA GLY A 123 -11.96 17.22 0.28
C GLY A 123 -12.71 17.78 -0.92
N VAL A 124 -13.87 17.19 -1.20
CA VAL A 124 -14.71 17.53 -2.36
C VAL A 124 -16.11 17.98 -1.92
N GLN A 125 -16.73 18.82 -2.74
CA GLN A 125 -18.12 19.22 -2.62
C GLN A 125 -18.92 18.69 -3.80
N CYS A 126 -19.94 17.88 -3.52
CA CYS A 126 -20.86 17.39 -4.53
C CYS A 126 -22.01 18.37 -4.78
N GLY A 127 -22.54 18.36 -5.99
CA GLY A 127 -23.73 19.12 -6.39
C GLY A 127 -24.59 18.34 -7.37
N CYS A 128 -25.85 18.77 -7.52
CA CYS A 128 -26.81 18.14 -8.41
C CYS A 128 -27.31 19.13 -9.46
N ALA A 129 -27.79 18.60 -10.59
CA ALA A 129 -28.49 19.31 -11.64
C ALA A 129 -29.82 19.88 -11.15
N ASP A 130 -30.32 20.88 -11.86
CA ASP A 130 -31.61 21.49 -11.56
C ASP A 130 -32.73 20.44 -11.52
N GLY A 131 -33.59 20.52 -10.50
CA GLY A 131 -34.66 19.53 -10.27
C GLY A 131 -34.22 18.26 -9.54
N TYR A 132 -32.98 18.20 -9.05
CA TYR A 132 -32.48 17.19 -8.12
C TYR A 132 -32.04 17.85 -6.81
N PHE A 133 -32.11 17.10 -5.71
CA PHE A 133 -31.56 17.51 -4.42
C PHE A 133 -30.47 16.54 -3.98
N LEU A 134 -29.43 17.10 -3.34
CA LEU A 134 -28.34 16.31 -2.77
C LEU A 134 -28.85 15.61 -1.51
N GLU A 135 -28.63 14.30 -1.44
CA GLU A 135 -29.04 13.48 -0.31
C GLU A 135 -28.14 13.72 0.93
N SER A 136 -28.54 13.15 2.07
CA SER A 136 -27.83 13.31 3.34
C SER A 136 -26.44 12.69 3.36
N ASP A 137 -26.16 11.75 2.45
CA ASP A 137 -24.82 11.19 2.25
C ASP A 137 -23.84 12.20 1.62
N ARG A 138 -24.36 13.35 1.14
CA ARG A 138 -23.63 14.41 0.43
C ARG A 138 -22.96 13.93 -0.86
N GLN A 139 -23.47 12.86 -1.46
CA GLN A 139 -22.92 12.25 -2.67
C GLN A 139 -24.01 11.95 -3.69
N SER A 140 -25.15 11.43 -3.25
CA SER A 140 -26.26 10.99 -4.10
C SER A 140 -27.22 12.12 -4.44
N CYS A 141 -27.83 12.04 -5.62
CA CYS A 141 -28.80 13.01 -6.11
C CYS A 141 -30.13 12.34 -6.43
N SER A 142 -31.17 12.70 -5.70
CA SER A 142 -32.54 12.24 -5.94
C SER A 142 -33.37 13.31 -6.63
N LYS A 143 -34.22 12.88 -7.58
CA LYS A 143 -35.10 13.79 -8.30
C LYS A 143 -36.12 14.37 -7.33
N THR A 144 -36.37 15.67 -7.42
CA THR A 144 -37.52 16.29 -6.77
C THR A 144 -38.76 15.58 -7.32
N GLY A 145 -39.45 14.83 -6.47
CA GLY A 145 -40.60 14.03 -6.89
C GLY A 145 -41.59 14.91 -7.62
N ASN A 146 -41.69 14.74 -8.93
CA ASN A 146 -42.75 15.36 -9.72
C ASN A 146 -44.03 14.56 -9.44
N THR A 147 -44.60 14.74 -8.26
CA THR A 147 -46.06 14.70 -8.13
C THR A 147 -46.49 16.09 -7.74
N PRO A 148 -46.83 16.96 -8.71
CA PRO A 148 -47.74 18.04 -8.39
C PRO A 148 -49.06 17.40 -7.92
N ARG A 149 -49.20 17.20 -6.60
CA ARG A 149 -50.50 16.93 -5.96
C ARG A 149 -51.51 18.03 -6.29
N THR A 150 -51.05 19.20 -6.71
CA THR A 150 -51.87 20.31 -7.22
C THR A 150 -52.37 20.11 -8.66
N HIS A 151 -51.61 19.46 -9.55
CA HIS A 151 -52.06 19.21 -10.93
C HIS A 151 -53.01 18.02 -11.05
N ILE A 152 -52.85 16.97 -10.23
CA ILE A 152 -53.81 15.85 -10.25
C ILE A 152 -55.19 16.33 -9.78
N VAL A 153 -55.24 17.21 -8.77
CA VAL A 153 -56.50 17.81 -8.30
C VAL A 153 -57.11 18.75 -9.35
N LEU A 154 -56.30 19.57 -10.03
CA LEU A 154 -56.77 20.47 -11.11
C LEU A 154 -57.31 19.71 -12.34
N VAL A 155 -56.66 18.62 -12.74
CA VAL A 155 -57.11 17.79 -13.88
C VAL A 155 -58.40 17.03 -13.53
N LEU A 156 -58.52 16.51 -12.30
CA LEU A 156 -59.76 15.89 -11.83
C LEU A 156 -60.93 16.90 -11.73
N LEU A 157 -60.68 18.14 -11.30
CA LEU A 157 -61.71 19.19 -11.28
C LEU A 157 -62.17 19.62 -12.68
N HIS A 158 -61.28 19.63 -13.68
CA HIS A 158 -61.67 19.95 -15.07
C HIS A 158 -62.49 18.84 -15.73
N ILE A 159 -62.28 17.58 -15.36
CA ILE A 159 -63.05 16.43 -15.89
C ILE A 159 -64.44 16.32 -15.24
N ILE A 160 -64.63 16.85 -14.03
CA ILE A 160 -65.94 16.84 -13.32
C ILE A 160 -66.80 18.07 -13.70
N LEU A 161 -66.21 19.12 -14.28
CA LEU A 161 -66.88 20.37 -14.67
C LEU A 161 -67.14 20.51 -16.20
N GLN A 162 -66.94 19.45 -16.98
CA GLN A 162 -67.31 19.33 -18.40
C GLN A 162 -68.29 18.16 -18.58
#